data_AF-D3PNY4-F1
#
_entry.id   AF-D3PNY4-F1
#
_cell.length_a   1.000
_cell.length_b   1.000
_cell.length_c   1.000
_cell.angle_alpha   90.00
_cell.angle_beta   90.00
_cell.angle_gamma   90.00
#
_symmetry.space_group_name_H-M   'P 1'
#
loop_
_entity.id
_entity.type
_entity.pdbx_description
1 polymer ?
#
loop_
_entity_poly.entity_id
_entity_poly.type
_entity_poly.pdbx_seq_one_letter_code
_entity_poly.pdbx_strand_id
1 'polypeptide(L)'
;MFGFFRKPDEHVQREGESAFRVRVRTARSGDIVELRLTKGNEISASDEGGYYVRKIIVSPQHLDRAVLEIWFDRAYRPTRKAVEGGELIPIKEWT
;
A
#
# COMPACT_ATOMS: atom_id res chain seq x y z
N MET A 1 -17.08 26.13 -12.98
CA MET A 1 -15.95 25.22 -13.24
C MET A 1 -15.83 24.30 -12.03
N PHE A 2 -16.42 23.11 -12.10
CA PHE A 2 -16.50 22.20 -10.94
C PHE A 2 -15.14 21.54 -10.71
N GLY A 3 -14.43 22.01 -9.69
CA GLY A 3 -13.23 21.34 -9.20
C GLY A 3 -13.60 19.96 -8.69
N PHE A 4 -13.19 18.91 -9.40
CA PHE A 4 -13.19 17.55 -8.87
C PHE A 4 -12.19 17.50 -7.70
N PHE A 5 -12.67 17.71 -6.48
CA PHE A 5 -11.93 17.36 -5.28
C PHE A 5 -11.71 15.85 -5.32
N ARG A 6 -10.51 15.44 -5.73
CA ARG A 6 -10.12 14.04 -5.85
C ARG A 6 -10.01 13.46 -4.45
N LYS A 7 -10.82 12.44 -4.14
CA LYS A 7 -10.80 11.77 -2.85
C LYS A 7 -9.42 11.12 -2.59
N PRO A 8 -8.91 11.18 -1.35
CA PRO A 8 -7.72 10.41 -0.96
C PRO A 8 -7.97 8.91 -1.14
N ASP A 9 -6.90 8.14 -1.34
CA ASP A 9 -7.01 6.69 -1.39
C ASP A 9 -7.44 6.13 -0.03
N GLU A 10 -8.35 5.15 -0.01
CA GLU A 10 -8.89 4.58 1.23
C GLU A 10 -7.87 3.74 2.03
N HIS A 11 -6.81 3.24 1.40
CA HIS A 11 -5.90 2.24 2.00
C HIS A 11 -4.45 2.72 2.07
N VAL A 12 -4.06 3.67 1.22
CA VAL A 12 -2.68 4.18 1.12
C VAL A 12 -2.60 5.59 1.69
N GLN A 13 -2.11 5.70 2.91
CA GLN A 13 -1.91 6.98 3.59
C GLN A 13 -0.61 7.62 3.12
N ARG A 14 -0.63 8.90 2.75
CA ARG A 14 0.61 9.66 2.51
C ARG A 14 1.28 10.00 3.84
N GLU A 15 2.60 9.81 3.91
CA GLU A 15 3.44 10.19 5.05
C GLU A 15 4.52 11.17 4.56
N GLY A 16 4.24 12.46 4.72
CA GLY A 16 5.07 13.52 4.15
C GLY A 16 5.15 13.45 2.62
N GLU A 17 6.28 13.86 2.05
CA GLU A 17 6.47 13.92 0.60
C GLU A 17 7.06 12.64 0.00
N SER A 18 7.75 11.83 0.82
CA SER A 18 8.65 10.77 0.35
C SER A 18 8.20 9.34 0.69
N ALA A 19 7.11 9.18 1.45
CA ALA A 19 6.66 7.87 1.90
C ALA A 19 5.14 7.69 1.89
N PHE A 20 4.74 6.43 1.95
CA PHE A 20 3.37 5.98 2.13
C PHE A 20 3.31 4.98 3.28
N ARG A 21 2.17 4.95 3.98
CA ARG A 21 1.83 3.90 4.93
C ARG A 21 0.66 3.09 4.43
N VAL A 22 0.70 1.81 4.76
CA VAL A 22 -0.40 0.85 4.55
C VAL A 22 -0.41 -0.13 5.73
N ARG A 23 -1.58 -0.71 6.02
CA ARG A 23 -1.71 -1.82 6.94
C ARG A 23 -2.28 -3.02 6.19
N VAL A 24 -1.68 -4.19 6.38
CA VAL A 24 -2.15 -5.46 5.82
C VAL A 24 -2.58 -6.37 6.96
N ARG A 25 -3.78 -6.94 6.87
CA ARG A 25 -4.26 -8.01 7.75
C ARG A 25 -4.01 -9.36 7.08
N THR A 26 -3.28 -10.26 7.71
CA THR A 26 -3.04 -11.60 7.15
C THR A 26 -4.30 -12.45 7.21
N ALA A 27 -4.52 -13.28 6.19
CA ALA A 27 -5.77 -14.03 6.06
C ALA A 27 -5.91 -15.18 7.06
N ARG A 28 -4.80 -15.79 7.50
CA ARG A 28 -4.83 -16.98 8.35
C ARG A 28 -5.06 -16.62 9.83
N SER A 29 -4.21 -15.75 10.38
CA SER A 29 -4.21 -15.46 11.81
C SER A 29 -4.75 -14.06 12.14
N GLY A 30 -5.00 -13.22 11.13
CA GLY A 30 -5.51 -11.86 11.32
C GLY A 30 -4.45 -10.87 11.81
N ASP A 31 -3.16 -11.22 11.73
CA ASP A 31 -2.08 -10.35 12.15
C ASP A 31 -2.07 -9.07 11.31
N ILE A 32 -1.95 -7.93 11.97
CA ILE A 32 -1.85 -6.63 11.31
C ILE A 32 -0.38 -6.25 11.19
N VAL A 33 0.08 -6.02 9.96
CA VAL A 33 1.43 -5.54 9.67
C VAL A 33 1.34 -4.15 9.03
N GLU A 34 1.93 -3.16 9.70
CA GLU A 34 2.10 -1.82 9.15
C GLU A 34 3.38 -1.76 8.31
N LEU A 35 3.28 -1.20 7.10
CA LEU A 35 4.41 -1.01 6.19
C LEU A 35 4.55 0.47 5.88
N ARG A 36 5.81 0.94 5.91
CA ARG A 36 6.21 2.22 5.37
C ARG A 36 6.95 2.01 4.06
N LEU A 37 6.42 2.56 2.99
CA LEU A 37 6.92 2.42 1.62
C LEU A 37 7.56 3.74 1.17
N THR A 38 8.86 3.75 0.98
CA THR A 38 9.64 4.93 0.59
C THR A 38 9.85 5.02 -0.91
N LYS A 39 9.61 6.20 -1.50
CA LYS A 39 9.72 6.43 -2.95
C LYS A 39 11.10 6.12 -3.51
N GLY A 40 12.16 6.51 -2.80
CA GLY A 40 13.54 6.42 -3.31
C GLY A 40 14.18 5.04 -3.19
N ASN A 41 13.68 4.17 -2.31
CA ASN A 41 14.35 2.90 -1.99
C ASN A 41 13.49 1.66 -2.29
N GLU A 42 12.17 1.77 -2.26
CA GLU A 42 11.28 0.61 -2.34
C GLU A 42 10.34 0.65 -3.54
N ILE A 43 10.05 1.83 -4.07
CA ILE A 43 9.15 2.00 -5.20
C ILE A 43 9.97 2.12 -6.47
N SER A 44 9.74 1.22 -7.41
CA SER A 44 10.42 1.18 -8.71
C SER A 44 9.60 1.88 -9.78
N ALA A 45 10.26 2.34 -10.85
CA ALA A 45 9.56 2.71 -12.07
C ALA A 45 8.92 1.45 -12.69
N SER A 46 7.75 1.62 -13.32
CA SER A 46 7.09 0.54 -14.07
C SER A 46 7.34 0.71 -15.57
N ASP A 47 7.45 -0.41 -16.30
CA ASP A 47 7.66 -0.44 -17.76
C ASP A 47 6.49 0.20 -18.53
N GLU A 48 5.27 0.15 -17.99
CA GLU A 48 4.06 0.78 -18.54
C GLU A 48 3.98 2.29 -18.20
N GLY A 49 4.97 2.81 -17.47
CA GLY A 49 5.01 4.15 -16.91
C GLY A 49 4.37 4.24 -15.52
N GLY A 50 4.75 5.28 -14.77
CA GLY A 50 4.36 5.40 -13.37
C GLY A 50 5.28 4.58 -12.47
N TYR A 51 4.73 4.04 -11.39
CA TYR A 51 5.51 3.39 -10.35
C TYR A 51 4.86 2.11 -9.83
N TYR A 52 5.68 1.24 -9.26
CA TYR A 52 5.27 -0.05 -8.76
C TYR A 52 6.05 -0.43 -7.50
N VAL A 53 5.38 -1.12 -6.58
CA VAL A 53 6.02 -1.72 -5.41
C VAL A 53 5.44 -3.10 -5.16
N ARG A 54 6.32 -4.04 -4.83
CA ARG A 54 5.98 -5.38 -4.37
C ARG A 54 6.70 -5.67 -3.06
N LYS A 55 5.95 -6.04 -2.02
CA LYS A 55 6.50 -6.42 -0.72
C LYS A 55 6.01 -7.80 -0.32
N ILE A 56 6.96 -8.66 0.04
CA ILE A 56 6.67 -9.88 0.79
C ILE A 56 6.56 -9.48 2.26
N ILE A 57 5.48 -9.91 2.90
CA ILE A 57 5.15 -9.64 4.29
C ILE A 57 5.19 -10.97 5.02
N VAL A 58 5.84 -10.98 6.19
CA VAL A 58 5.80 -12.08 7.12
C VAL A 58 5.33 -11.51 8.45
N SER A 59 4.21 -12.02 8.97
CA SER A 59 3.69 -11.53 10.23
C SER A 59 4.60 -11.91 11.40
N PRO A 60 4.78 -11.03 12.40
CA PRO A 60 5.77 -11.25 13.45
C PRO A 60 5.37 -12.34 14.45
N GLN A 61 4.06 -12.59 14.64
CA GLN A 61 3.57 -13.54 15.65
C GLN A 61 3.38 -14.94 15.06
N HIS A 62 2.67 -15.04 13.94
CA HIS A 62 2.25 -16.32 13.37
C HIS A 62 3.02 -16.74 12.12
N LEU A 63 3.96 -15.90 11.65
CA LEU A 63 4.75 -16.11 10.43
C LEU A 63 3.88 -16.30 9.18
N ASP A 64 2.70 -15.71 9.18
CA ASP A 64 1.82 -15.72 8.02
C ASP A 64 2.47 -14.92 6.89
N ARG A 65 2.41 -15.48 5.69
CA ARG A 65 2.93 -14.84 4.50
C ARG A 65 1.81 -14.12 3.75
N ALA A 66 2.06 -12.87 3.39
CA ALA A 66 1.27 -12.12 2.44
C ALA A 66 2.17 -11.44 1.39
N VAL A 67 1.61 -11.09 0.24
CA VAL A 67 2.30 -10.31 -0.79
C VAL A 67 1.44 -9.09 -1.10
N LEU A 68 2.00 -7.90 -0.91
CA LEU A 68 1.39 -6.64 -1.28
C LEU A 68 1.98 -6.14 -2.59
N GLU A 69 1.09 -5.77 -3.52
CA GLU A 69 1.45 -5.11 -4.78
C GLU A 69 0.64 -3.82 -4.93
N ILE A 70 1.30 -2.71 -5.23
CA ILE A 70 0.67 -1.42 -5.50
C ILE A 70 1.27 -0.82 -6.76
N TRP A 71 0.39 -0.43 -7.67
CA TRP A 71 0.73 0.37 -8.84
C TRP A 71 0.30 1.80 -8.60
N PHE A 72 1.13 2.73 -9.05
CA PHE A 72 0.88 4.16 -9.00
C PHE A 72 1.02 4.77 -10.38
N ASP A 73 0.31 5.86 -10.62
CA ASP A 73 0.60 6.72 -11.76
C ASP A 73 1.86 7.58 -11.54
N ARG A 74 2.22 8.38 -12.55
CA ARG A 74 3.40 9.28 -12.53
C ARG A 74 3.37 10.32 -11.39
N ALA A 75 2.22 10.58 -10.78
CA ALA A 75 2.08 11.50 -9.64
C ALA A 75 2.08 10.76 -8.29
N TYR A 76 2.47 9.47 -8.29
CA TYR A 76 2.40 8.57 -7.15
C TYR A 76 0.98 8.50 -6.54
N ARG A 77 -0.04 8.43 -7.39
CA ARG A 77 -1.42 8.15 -6.96
C ARG A 77 -1.68 6.66 -7.19
N PRO A 78 -2.11 5.89 -6.18
CA PRO A 78 -2.45 4.49 -6.37
C PRO A 78 -3.51 4.32 -7.47
N THR A 79 -3.26 3.40 -8.39
CA THR A 79 -4.16 3.06 -9.51
C THR A 79 -4.67 1.63 -9.40
N ARG A 80 -3.85 0.73 -8.84
CA ARG A 80 -4.21 -0.67 -8.57
C ARG A 80 -3.53 -1.13 -7.29
N LYS A 81 -4.22 -2.00 -6.56
CA LYS A 81 -3.73 -2.65 -5.33
C LYS A 81 -4.11 -4.11 -5.39
N ALA A 82 -3.20 -4.99 -5.00
CA ALA A 82 -3.47 -6.42 -4.84
C ALA A 82 -2.79 -6.91 -3.57
N VAL A 83 -3.46 -7.83 -2.86
CA VAL A 83 -2.89 -8.53 -1.73
C VAL A 83 -3.17 -10.01 -1.90
N GLU A 84 -2.10 -10.81 -1.91
CA GLU A 84 -2.18 -12.26 -1.78
C GLU A 84 -1.95 -12.64 -0.31
N GLY A 85 -2.73 -13.56 0.24
CA GLY A 85 -2.57 -14.04 1.62
C GLY A 85 -3.04 -13.05 2.70
N GLY A 86 -3.84 -12.05 2.34
CA GLY A 86 -4.37 -11.06 3.27
C GLY A 86 -5.23 -9.99 2.59
N GLU A 87 -5.47 -8.90 3.30
CA GLU A 87 -6.23 -7.75 2.83
C GLU A 87 -5.61 -6.43 3.30
N LEU A 88 -5.82 -5.35 2.54
CA LEU A 88 -5.47 -4.00 2.99
C LEU A 88 -6.53 -3.50 3.98
N ILE A 89 -6.09 -2.90 5.08
CA ILE A 89 -6.98 -2.31 6.08
C ILE A 89 -7.27 -0.84 5.71
N PRO A 90 -8.54 -0.44 5.58
CA PRO A 90 -8.91 0.95 5.35
C PRO A 90 -8.34 1.89 6.41
N ILE A 91 -7.86 3.07 6.00
CA ILE A 91 -7.26 4.08 6.89
C ILE A 91 -8.22 4.49 8.01
N LYS A 92 -9.53 4.51 7.72
CA LYS A 92 -10.59 4.83 8.70
C LYS A 92 -10.66 3.83 9.88
N GLU A 93 -10.09 2.64 9.72
CA GLU A 93 -10.03 1.60 10.75
C GLU A 93 -8.71 1.60 11.51
N TRP A 94 -7.80 2.54 11.21
CA TRP A 94 -6.53 2.66 11.91
C TRP A 94 -6.75 3.38 13.24
N THR A 95 -6.88 2.61 14.31
CA THR A 95 -6.75 3.10 15.68
C THR A 95 -5.29 3.25 16.08
#